data_AF-A0A1R0MI17-F1
#
_entry.id   AF-A0A1R0MI17-F1
#
_cell.length_a   1.000
_cell.length_b   1.000
_cell.length_c   1.000
_cell.angle_alpha   90.00
_cell.angle_beta   90.00
_cell.angle_gamma   90.00
#
_symmetry.space_group_name_H-M   'P 1'
#
loop_
_entity.id
_entity.type
_entity.pdbx_description
1 polymer ?
#
loop_
_entity_poly.entity_id
_entity_poly.type
_entity_poly.pdbx_seq_one_letter_code
_entity_poly.pdbx_strand_id
1 'polypeptide(L)'
;MRLRPLLIGVLLAAPAWSGALEDCTRSQADTPAIAACLQQRHAEAGRQLAAQEDKALDAMRKLDGATDGRFHAARELRRSRQAYRDYRRQHCDWVEASYASGNGAGRARLACEIDLDTQRLADLAGHS
;
A
#
# COMPACT_ATOMS: atom_id res chain seq x y z
N MET A 1 -30.57 9.43 -48.19
CA MET A 1 -30.47 9.63 -46.73
C MET A 1 -29.36 8.72 -46.20
N ARG A 2 -28.26 9.27 -45.67
CA ARG A 2 -27.16 8.48 -45.09
C ARG A 2 -27.09 8.78 -43.59
N LEU A 3 -27.42 7.79 -42.75
CA LEU A 3 -27.19 7.86 -41.31
C LEU A 3 -25.72 7.57 -41.03
N ARG A 4 -25.05 8.49 -40.32
CA ARG A 4 -23.72 8.28 -39.74
C ARG A 4 -23.88 7.82 -38.29
N PRO A 5 -23.30 6.68 -37.87
CA PRO A 5 -23.30 6.30 -36.46
C PRO A 5 -22.23 7.12 -35.72
N LEU A 6 -22.64 7.80 -34.66
CA LEU A 6 -21.74 8.40 -33.67
C LEU A 6 -21.28 7.28 -32.72
N LEU A 7 -20.01 6.88 -32.82
CA LEU A 7 -19.34 6.05 -31.82
C LEU A 7 -18.99 6.93 -30.62
N ILE A 8 -19.79 6.83 -29.55
CA ILE A 8 -19.45 7.42 -28.24
C ILE A 8 -18.60 6.38 -27.50
N GLY A 9 -17.29 6.61 -27.44
CA GLY A 9 -16.39 5.82 -26.61
C GLY A 9 -16.54 6.21 -25.14
N VAL A 10 -17.04 5.28 -24.32
CA VAL A 10 -17.07 5.44 -22.86
C VAL A 10 -15.64 5.23 -22.32
N LEU A 11 -15.00 6.32 -21.88
CA LEU A 11 -13.79 6.26 -21.08
C LEU A 11 -14.19 5.84 -19.66
N LEU A 12 -13.91 4.59 -19.30
CA LEU A 12 -14.01 4.14 -17.92
C LEU A 12 -12.92 4.86 -17.11
N ALA A 13 -13.30 5.88 -16.35
CA ALA A 13 -12.42 6.51 -15.39
C ALA A 13 -12.06 5.48 -14.30
N ALA A 14 -10.82 5.00 -14.32
CA ALA A 14 -10.31 4.20 -13.21
C ALA A 14 -10.27 5.09 -11.95
N PRO A 15 -10.63 4.57 -10.77
CA PRO A 15 -10.43 5.29 -9.52
C PRO A 15 -8.93 5.59 -9.38
N ALA A 16 -8.57 6.86 -9.43
CA ALA A 16 -7.25 7.30 -9.01
C ALA A 16 -7.21 7.19 -7.49
N TRP A 17 -6.43 6.26 -6.96
CA TRP A 17 -6.12 6.24 -5.55
C TRP A 17 -5.23 7.44 -5.31
N SER A 18 -5.78 8.48 -4.68
CA SER A 18 -4.94 9.59 -4.24
C SER A 18 -3.97 9.07 -3.19
N GLY A 19 -2.69 9.39 -3.35
CA GLY A 19 -1.67 9.02 -2.38
C GLY A 19 -1.92 9.67 -1.03
N ALA A 20 -1.34 9.09 0.01
CA ALA A 20 -1.50 9.59 1.38
C ALA A 20 -1.06 11.06 1.54
N LEU A 21 -0.08 11.51 0.75
CA LEU A 21 0.38 12.90 0.74
C LEU A 21 -0.71 13.85 0.23
N GLU A 22 -1.36 13.53 -0.89
CA GLU A 22 -2.43 14.33 -1.47
C GLU A 22 -3.66 14.38 -0.55
N ASP A 23 -3.98 13.27 0.11
CA ASP A 23 -5.06 13.20 1.09
C ASP A 23 -4.79 14.11 2.30
N CYS A 24 -3.59 14.02 2.89
CA CYS A 24 -3.22 14.88 4.01
C CYS A 24 -3.08 16.35 3.59
N THR A 25 -2.59 16.63 2.39
CA THR A 25 -2.45 18.01 1.89
C THR A 25 -3.82 18.66 1.63
N ARG A 26 -4.81 17.89 1.16
CA ARG A 26 -6.17 18.42 0.94
C ARG A 26 -6.96 18.62 2.23
N SER A 27 -6.66 17.84 3.27
CA SER A 27 -7.42 17.85 4.53
C SER A 27 -6.86 18.76 5.61
N GLN A 28 -5.61 19.24 5.46
CA GLN A 28 -4.91 20.00 6.50
C GLN A 28 -4.54 21.41 6.03
N ALA A 29 -4.53 22.36 6.98
CA ALA A 29 -4.37 23.77 6.68
C ALA A 29 -2.90 24.22 6.50
N ASP A 30 -1.94 23.51 7.11
CA ASP A 30 -0.53 23.89 7.10
C ASP A 30 0.44 22.69 7.12
N THR A 31 1.73 22.98 6.94
CA THR A 31 2.77 21.95 6.82
C THR A 31 2.94 21.09 8.09
N PRO A 32 2.94 21.64 9.32
CA PRO A 32 2.93 20.83 10.54
C PRO A 32 1.73 19.89 10.63
N ALA A 33 0.52 20.36 10.31
CA ALA A 33 -0.69 19.53 10.32
C ALA A 33 -0.63 18.40 9.28
N ILE A 34 -0.07 18.67 8.09
CA ILE A 34 0.19 17.64 7.07
C ILE A 34 1.15 16.56 7.62
N ALA A 35 2.23 16.97 8.30
CA ALA A 35 3.18 16.02 8.88
C ALA A 35 2.54 15.16 9.97
N ALA A 36 1.72 15.75 10.84
CA ALA A 36 0.98 15.01 11.87
C ALA A 36 -0.03 14.02 11.26
N CYS A 37 -0.75 14.43 10.22
CA CYS A 37 -1.65 13.56 9.47
C CYS A 37 -0.92 12.33 8.90
N LEU A 38 0.23 12.55 8.24
CA LEU A 38 1.04 11.45 7.70
C LEU A 38 1.56 10.52 8.80
N GLN A 39 2.03 11.05 9.93
CA GLN A 39 2.48 10.23 11.05
C GLN A 39 1.37 9.35 11.62
N GLN A 40 0.17 9.91 11.80
CA GLN A 40 -0.99 9.15 12.27
C GLN A 40 -1.36 8.04 11.28
N ARG A 41 -1.46 8.37 9.98
CA ARG A 41 -1.79 7.39 8.95
C ARG A 41 -0.73 6.30 8.80
N HIS A 42 0.55 6.64 8.91
CA HIS A 42 1.63 5.65 8.91
C HIS A 42 1.54 4.68 10.09
N ALA A 43 1.28 5.19 11.29
CA ALA A 43 1.08 4.34 12.46
C ALA A 43 -0.16 3.45 12.32
N GLU A 44 -1.25 3.95 11.74
CA GLU A 44 -2.46 3.18 11.47
C GLU A 44 -2.24 2.08 10.43
N ALA A 45 -1.68 2.44 9.26
CA ALA A 45 -1.39 1.50 8.18
C ALA A 45 -0.45 0.37 8.66
N GLY A 46 0.60 0.72 9.42
CA GLY A 46 1.51 -0.27 9.99
C GLY A 46 0.83 -1.24 10.96
N ARG A 47 -0.09 -0.76 11.83
CA ARG A 47 -0.87 -1.63 12.71
C ARG A 47 -1.82 -2.55 11.94
N GLN A 48 -2.54 -1.99 10.96
CA GLN A 48 -3.48 -2.76 10.13
C GLN A 48 -2.74 -3.83 9.32
N LEU A 49 -1.62 -3.48 8.70
CA LEU A 49 -0.81 -4.42 7.93
C LEU A 49 -0.29 -5.55 8.82
N ALA A 50 0.25 -5.25 10.01
CA ALA A 50 0.74 -6.28 10.92
C ALA A 50 -0.38 -7.27 11.32
N ALA A 51 -1.56 -6.77 11.67
CA ALA A 51 -2.71 -7.62 12.01
C ALA A 51 -3.15 -8.50 10.82
N GLN A 52 -3.18 -7.94 9.61
CA GLN A 52 -3.56 -8.67 8.40
C GLN A 52 -2.50 -9.71 8.01
N GLU A 53 -1.21 -9.41 8.16
CA GLU A 53 -0.12 -10.36 7.93
C GLU A 53 -0.20 -11.56 8.89
N ASP A 54 -0.59 -11.34 10.14
CA ASP A 54 -0.75 -12.41 11.13
C ASP A 54 -2.01 -13.25 10.84
N LYS A 55 -3.12 -12.61 10.46
CA LYS A 55 -4.32 -13.32 9.98
C LYS A 55 -4.01 -14.20 8.77
N ALA A 56 -3.31 -13.66 7.77
CA ALA A 56 -2.90 -14.41 6.58
C ALA A 56 -1.95 -15.57 6.95
N LEU A 57 -1.03 -15.36 7.89
CA LEU A 57 -0.14 -16.42 8.36
C LEU A 57 -0.88 -17.56 9.03
N ASP A 58 -1.91 -17.28 9.82
CA ASP A 58 -2.75 -18.32 10.42
C ASP A 58 -3.57 -19.09 9.38
N ALA A 59 -4.08 -18.41 8.35
CA ALA A 59 -4.72 -19.08 7.21
C ALA A 59 -3.75 -20.02 6.49
N MET A 60 -2.51 -19.58 6.23
CA MET A 60 -1.49 -20.41 5.58
C MET A 60 -1.05 -21.59 6.45
N ARG A 61 -0.99 -21.44 7.78
CA ARG A 61 -0.72 -22.54 8.71
C ARG A 61 -1.82 -23.60 8.69
N LYS A 62 -3.09 -23.18 8.60
CA LYS A 62 -4.23 -24.10 8.45
C LYS A 62 -4.15 -24.86 7.13
N LEU A 63 -3.82 -24.17 6.03
CA LEU A 63 -3.61 -24.80 4.73
C LEU A 63 -2.46 -25.82 4.77
N ASP A 64 -1.33 -25.47 5.37
CA ASP A 64 -0.22 -26.40 5.56
C ASP A 64 -0.67 -27.62 6.38
N GLY A 65 -1.42 -27.43 7.47
CA GLY A 65 -1.96 -28.53 8.25
C GLY A 65 -2.91 -29.44 7.45
N ALA A 66 -3.76 -28.88 6.59
CA ALA A 66 -4.69 -29.64 5.76
C ALA A 66 -4.02 -30.38 4.58
N THR A 67 -2.77 -30.02 4.25
CA THR A 67 -2.04 -30.55 3.09
C THR A 67 -0.78 -31.31 3.48
N ASP A 68 -0.65 -31.68 4.77
CA ASP A 68 0.58 -32.26 5.35
C ASP A 68 1.85 -31.46 4.99
N GLY A 69 1.71 -30.14 4.89
CA GLY A 69 2.79 -29.20 4.64
C GLY A 69 3.38 -29.26 3.23
N ARG A 70 2.75 -29.98 2.28
CA ARG A 70 3.27 -30.19 0.91
C ARG A 70 3.67 -28.90 0.19
N PHE A 71 2.97 -27.80 0.44
CA PHE A 71 3.16 -26.51 -0.24
C PHE A 71 3.94 -25.48 0.58
N HIS A 72 4.11 -25.71 1.89
CA HIS A 72 4.83 -24.81 2.80
C HIS A 72 4.37 -23.34 2.73
N ALA A 73 3.07 -23.12 2.59
CA ALA A 73 2.46 -21.81 2.36
C ALA A 73 2.85 -20.79 3.45
N ALA A 74 2.90 -21.21 4.72
CA ALA A 74 3.28 -20.32 5.81
C ALA A 74 4.75 -19.87 5.72
N ARG A 75 5.65 -20.73 5.22
CA ARG A 75 7.06 -20.38 4.99
C ARG A 75 7.19 -19.38 3.86
N GLU A 76 6.50 -19.60 2.75
CA GLU A 76 6.57 -18.68 1.60
C GLU A 76 5.96 -17.32 1.92
N LEU A 77 4.87 -17.27 2.70
CA LEU A 77 4.35 -15.98 3.18
C LEU A 77 5.37 -15.23 4.05
N ARG A 78 6.07 -15.92 4.97
CA ARG A 78 7.12 -15.26 5.78
C ARG A 78 8.25 -14.69 4.94
N ARG A 79 8.66 -15.39 3.87
CA ARG A 79 9.65 -14.90 2.90
C ARG A 79 9.12 -13.69 2.14
N SER A 80 7.88 -13.74 1.69
CA SER A 80 7.20 -12.63 1.02
C SER A 80 7.11 -11.39 1.94
N ARG A 81 6.75 -11.55 3.22
CA ARG A 81 6.75 -10.47 4.23
C ARG A 81 8.13 -9.82 4.36
N GLN A 82 9.21 -10.61 4.41
CA GLN A 82 10.57 -10.06 4.48
C GLN A 82 10.95 -9.30 3.20
N ALA A 83 10.72 -9.90 2.04
CA ALA A 83 11.02 -9.26 0.76
C ALA A 83 10.24 -7.94 0.57
N TYR A 84 8.98 -7.91 1.01
CA TYR A 84 8.18 -6.70 1.00
C TYR A 84 8.77 -5.59 1.87
N ARG A 85 9.20 -5.89 3.11
CA ARG A 85 9.83 -4.89 3.97
C ARG A 85 11.11 -4.31 3.36
N ASP A 86 11.91 -5.17 2.73
CA ASP A 86 13.13 -4.75 2.04
C ASP A 86 12.84 -3.89 0.80
N TYR A 87 11.84 -4.28 0.01
CA TYR A 87 11.35 -3.49 -1.12
C TYR A 87 10.82 -2.13 -0.68
N ARG A 88 9.90 -2.09 0.29
CA ARG A 88 9.29 -0.86 0.81
C ARG A 88 10.34 0.13 1.27
N ARG A 89 11.32 -0.34 2.06
CA ARG A 89 12.44 0.50 2.51
C ARG A 89 13.21 1.08 1.32
N GLN A 90 13.74 0.23 0.43
CA GLN A 90 14.59 0.67 -0.68
C GLN A 90 13.85 1.57 -1.68
N HIS A 91 12.59 1.25 -1.96
CA HIS A 91 11.75 2.03 -2.85
C HIS A 91 11.46 3.41 -2.24
N CYS A 92 11.08 3.48 -0.96
CA CYS A 92 10.80 4.75 -0.32
C CYS A 92 12.07 5.56 0.00
N ASP A 93 13.24 4.93 0.15
CA ASP A 93 14.55 5.61 0.16
C ASP A 93 14.79 6.34 -1.17
N TRP A 94 14.48 5.71 -2.30
CA TRP A 94 14.58 6.33 -3.63
C TRP A 94 13.58 7.48 -3.81
N VAL A 95 12.32 7.31 -3.36
CA VAL A 95 11.31 8.39 -3.37
C VAL A 95 11.78 9.56 -2.51
N GLU A 96 12.31 9.32 -1.32
CA GLU A 96 12.86 10.38 -0.48
C GLU A 96 13.98 11.15 -1.20
N ALA A 97 14.92 10.42 -1.81
CA ALA A 97 16.04 11.00 -2.54
C ALA A 97 15.60 11.82 -3.76
N SER A 98 14.48 11.47 -4.41
CA SER A 98 13.95 12.24 -5.55
C SER A 98 13.43 13.63 -5.16
N TYR A 99 13.20 13.87 -3.86
CA TYR A 99 12.85 15.18 -3.30
C TYR A 99 14.07 15.95 -2.78
N ALA A 100 15.28 15.40 -2.99
CA ALA A 100 16.57 15.93 -2.55
C ALA A 100 16.73 16.06 -1.02
N SER A 101 16.12 17.07 -0.39
CA SER A 101 16.29 17.31 1.05
C SER A 101 15.12 18.11 1.68
N GLY A 102 15.15 18.22 3.01
CA GLY A 102 14.20 19.01 3.79
C GLY A 102 12.87 18.30 4.06
N ASN A 103 11.91 19.04 4.62
CA ASN A 103 10.63 18.49 5.09
C ASN A 103 9.75 17.92 3.98
N GLY A 104 10.01 18.26 2.71
CA GLY A 104 9.35 17.64 1.56
C GLY A 104 9.75 16.18 1.40
N ALA A 105 11.04 15.87 1.53
CA ALA A 105 11.59 14.53 1.36
C ALA A 105 11.05 13.55 2.41
N GLY A 106 11.10 13.93 3.69
CA GLY A 106 10.56 13.09 4.77
C GLY A 106 9.05 12.83 4.66
N ARG A 107 8.26 13.81 4.17
CA ARG A 107 6.83 13.63 3.91
C ARG A 107 6.57 12.70 2.72
N ALA A 108 7.35 12.82 1.64
CA ALA A 108 7.26 11.94 0.48
C ALA A 108 7.61 10.50 0.86
N ARG A 109 8.63 10.29 1.70
CA ARG A 109 8.99 8.99 2.25
C ARG A 109 7.83 8.37 3.04
N LEU A 110 7.28 9.10 4.01
CA LEU A 110 6.17 8.62 4.82
C LEU A 110 4.94 8.27 3.98
N ALA A 111 4.61 9.11 2.98
CA ALA A 111 3.51 8.84 2.08
C ALA A 111 3.74 7.56 1.25
N CYS A 112 4.95 7.37 0.71
CA CYS A 112 5.33 6.14 0.02
C CYS A 112 5.14 4.90 0.90
N GLU A 113 5.57 4.95 2.16
CA GLU A 113 5.42 3.82 3.09
C GLU A 113 3.94 3.51 3.37
N ILE A 114 3.09 4.53 3.57
CA ILE A 114 1.64 4.38 3.75
C ILE A 114 0.97 3.77 2.52
N ASP A 115 1.29 4.27 1.34
CA ASP A 115 0.66 3.85 0.08
C ASP A 115 0.99 2.38 -0.21
N LEU A 116 2.26 1.99 -0.05
CA LEU A 116 2.67 0.60 -0.19
C LEU A 116 2.02 -0.30 0.86
N ASP A 117 1.96 0.14 2.13
CA ASP A 117 1.36 -0.67 3.20
C ASP A 117 -0.15 -0.87 2.98
N THR A 118 -0.83 0.15 2.47
CA THR A 118 -2.25 0.08 2.12
C THR A 118 -2.50 -0.86 0.93
N GLN A 119 -1.64 -0.81 -0.10
CA GLN A 119 -1.70 -1.74 -1.22
C GLN A 119 -1.46 -3.19 -0.77
N ARG A 120 -0.44 -3.40 0.08
CA ARG A 120 -0.11 -4.71 0.61
C ARG A 120 -1.22 -5.26 1.51
N LEU A 121 -1.84 -4.40 2.32
CA LEU A 121 -3.01 -4.75 3.11
C LEU A 121 -4.14 -5.29 2.23
N ALA A 122 -4.45 -4.60 1.12
CA ALA A 122 -5.48 -5.03 0.17
C ALA A 122 -5.14 -6.35 -0.52
N ASP A 123 -3.88 -6.54 -0.94
CA ASP A 123 -3.38 -7.78 -1.52
C ASP A 123 -3.53 -8.98 -0.54
N LEU A 124 -3.13 -8.79 0.72
CA LEU A 124 -3.24 -9.82 1.75
C LEU A 124 -4.69 -10.12 2.16
N ALA A 125 -5.61 -9.15 2.06
CA ALA A 125 -7.02 -9.36 2.35
C ALA A 125 -7.65 -10.40 1.39
N GLY A 126 -7.15 -10.50 0.15
CA GLY A 126 -7.56 -11.53 -0.82
C GLY A 126 -7.09 -12.95 -0.49
N HIS A 127 -6.18 -13.10 0.49
CA HIS A 127 -5.52 -14.37 0.83
C HIS A 127 -5.80 -14.82 2.28
N SER A 128 -6.74 -14.18 2.97
CA SER A 128 -7.00 -14.34 4.41
C SER A 128 -8.41 -14.77 4.77
#